data_AF-A0A949ZAN5-F1
#
_entry.id   AF-A0A949ZAN5-F1
#
_cell.length_a   1.000
_cell.length_b   1.000
_cell.length_c   1.000
_cell.angle_alpha   90.00
_cell.angle_beta   90.00
_cell.angle_gamma   90.00
#
_symmetry.space_group_name_H-M   'P 1'
#
loop_
_entity.id
_entity.type
_entity.pdbx_description
1 polymer ?
#
loop_
_entity_poly.entity_id
_entity_poly.type
_entity_poly.pdbx_seq_one_letter_code
_entity_poly.pdbx_strand_id
1 'polypeptide(L)'
;MIGDRVEVVVDTGGAAQTYEIAATRAGRRVEIATARGVVEVSEVTRTGQPVRTGRFMAARVIALVEHPAEDGSEEPAQRRRRRRAETPTLL
;
A
#
# COMPACT_ATOMS: atom_id res chain seq x y z
N MET A 1 -1.06 13.34 3.03
CA MET A 1 -1.32 11.99 2.50
C MET A 1 -0.27 11.58 1.48
N ILE A 2 0.83 11.07 2.00
CA ILE A 2 1.83 10.28 1.29
C ILE A 2 2.24 9.20 2.29
N GLY A 3 2.25 7.94 1.87
CA GLY A 3 2.58 6.84 2.78
C GLY A 3 1.39 6.13 3.41
N ASP A 4 0.15 6.56 3.16
CA ASP A 4 -1.04 5.75 3.48
C ASP A 4 -0.90 4.38 2.82
N ARG A 5 -1.13 3.32 3.57
CA ARG A 5 -1.15 1.96 3.04
C ARG A 5 -2.24 1.13 3.68
N VAL A 6 -2.69 0.14 2.95
CA VAL A 6 -3.61 -0.89 3.42
C VAL A 6 -2.97 -2.25 3.18
N GLU A 7 -2.88 -3.03 4.24
CA GLU A 7 -2.53 -4.44 4.16
C GLU A 7 -3.81 -5.28 4.10
N VAL A 8 -3.89 -6.17 3.12
CA VAL A 8 -5.02 -7.07 2.89
C VAL A 8 -4.52 -8.49 3.13
N VAL A 9 -5.01 -9.12 4.18
CA VAL A 9 -4.71 -10.52 4.49
C VAL A 9 -5.83 -11.38 3.91
N VAL A 10 -5.50 -12.36 3.09
CA VAL A 10 -6.46 -13.27 2.46
C VAL A 10 -6.13 -14.73 2.69
N ASP A 11 -7.15 -15.56 2.82
CA ASP A 11 -7.01 -17.01 2.74
C ASP A 11 -6.89 -17.43 1.27
N THR A 12 -5.83 -18.17 0.94
CA THR A 12 -5.58 -18.71 -0.40
C THR A 12 -6.02 -20.16 -0.55
N GLY A 13 -6.65 -20.75 0.47
CA GLY A 13 -7.10 -22.15 0.50
C GLY A 13 -6.16 -23.04 1.29
N GLY A 14 -5.74 -22.59 2.48
CA GLY A 14 -4.84 -23.33 3.38
C GLY A 14 -3.65 -22.52 3.91
N ALA A 15 -3.48 -21.29 3.43
CA ALA A 15 -2.48 -20.35 3.94
C ALA A 15 -2.99 -18.91 3.83
N ALA A 16 -2.60 -18.08 4.80
CA ALA A 16 -2.81 -16.65 4.72
C ALA A 16 -1.73 -16.01 3.84
N GLN A 17 -2.14 -15.08 2.98
CA GLN A 17 -1.25 -14.25 2.18
C GLN A 17 -1.58 -12.77 2.39
N THR A 18 -0.55 -11.96 2.57
CA THR A 18 -0.69 -10.51 2.75
C THR A 18 -0.35 -9.77 1.46
N TYR A 19 -1.18 -8.82 1.09
CA TYR A 19 -0.98 -7.89 -0.02
C TYR A 19 -0.96 -6.46 0.52
N GLU A 20 -0.15 -5.59 -0.08
CA GLU A 20 -0.09 -4.17 0.29
C GLU A 20 -0.49 -3.29 -0.89
N ILE A 21 -1.35 -2.30 -0.63
CA ILE A 21 -1.62 -1.19 -1.54
C ILE A 21 -1.25 0.09 -0.79
N ALA A 22 -0.35 0.89 -1.38
CA ALA A 22 0.14 2.12 -0.77
C ALA A 22 -0.02 3.33 -1.69
N ALA A 23 -0.37 4.48 -1.11
CA ALA A 23 -0.33 5.78 -1.75
C ALA A 23 1.13 6.28 -1.84
N THR A 24 1.74 6.06 -3.00
CA THR A 24 3.19 6.28 -3.19
C THR A 24 3.57 7.69 -3.60
N ARG A 25 2.59 8.53 -3.96
CA ARG A 25 2.79 9.92 -4.39
C ARG A 25 1.99 10.89 -3.54
N ALA A 26 2.53 12.10 -3.38
CA ALA A 26 1.88 13.16 -2.63
C ALA A 26 0.49 13.47 -3.18
N GLY A 27 -0.47 13.63 -2.26
CA GLY A 27 -1.86 13.95 -2.61
C GLY A 27 -2.65 12.76 -3.12
N ARG A 28 -2.11 11.55 -3.06
CA ARG A 28 -2.86 10.31 -3.24
C ARG A 28 -3.21 9.71 -1.90
N ARG A 29 -4.24 8.88 -1.89
CA ARG A 29 -4.69 8.13 -0.71
C ARG A 29 -5.08 6.72 -1.11
N VAL A 30 -5.23 5.84 -0.12
CA VAL A 30 -5.82 4.53 -0.34
C VAL A 30 -7.29 4.59 0.04
N GLU A 31 -8.16 4.08 -0.82
CA GLU A 31 -9.58 3.92 -0.55
C GLU A 31 -9.95 2.45 -0.55
N ILE A 32 -10.88 2.08 0.35
CA ILE A 32 -11.46 0.75 0.45
C ILE A 32 -12.94 0.86 0.10
N ALA A 33 -13.39 0.04 -0.85
CA ALA A 33 -14.79 -0.09 -1.19
C ALA A 33 -15.20 -1.57 -1.17
N THR A 34 -16.35 -1.89 -0.60
CA THR A 34 -16.89 -3.26 -0.62
C THR A 34 -18.20 -3.27 -1.39
N ALA A 35 -18.26 -4.04 -2.47
CA ALA A 35 -19.45 -4.17 -3.30
C ALA A 35 -19.52 -5.54 -3.97
N ARG A 36 -20.72 -6.11 -4.07
CA ARG A 36 -21.00 -7.36 -4.82
C ARG A 36 -20.06 -8.52 -4.48
N GLY A 37 -19.74 -8.69 -3.19
CA GLY A 37 -18.87 -9.77 -2.72
C GLY A 37 -17.38 -9.57 -3.01
N VAL A 38 -16.97 -8.37 -3.41
CA VAL A 38 -15.57 -7.99 -3.65
C VAL A 38 -15.20 -6.82 -2.75
N VAL A 39 -14.01 -6.90 -2.16
CA VAL A 39 -13.32 -5.76 -1.54
C VAL A 39 -12.35 -5.19 -2.57
N GLU A 40 -12.56 -3.93 -2.95
CA GLU A 40 -11.65 -3.15 -3.78
C GLU A 40 -10.78 -2.27 -2.88
N VAL A 41 -9.47 -2.30 -3.11
CA VAL A 41 -8.52 -1.42 -2.43
C VAL A 41 -7.74 -0.66 -3.49
N SER A 42 -7.88 0.66 -3.51
CA SER A 42 -7.40 1.51 -4.59
C SER A 42 -6.50 2.62 -4.10
N GLU A 43 -5.31 2.74 -4.68
CA GLU A 43 -4.60 4.03 -4.66
C GLU A 43 -5.35 4.98 -5.60
N VAL A 44 -5.85 6.09 -5.05
CA VAL A 44 -6.58 7.11 -5.81
C VAL A 44 -5.84 8.44 -5.81
N THR A 45 -6.03 9.23 -6.87
CA THR A 45 -5.59 10.63 -6.91
C THR A 45 -6.39 11.49 -5.93
N ARG A 46 -5.97 12.74 -5.75
CA ARG A 46 -6.71 13.74 -4.93
C ARG A 46 -8.16 13.94 -5.38
N THR A 47 -8.44 13.71 -6.67
CA THR A 47 -9.78 13.84 -7.26
C THR A 47 -10.56 12.51 -7.24
N GLY A 48 -10.04 11.46 -6.61
CA GLY A 48 -10.69 10.15 -6.52
C GLY A 48 -10.47 9.24 -7.73
N GLN A 49 -9.59 9.60 -8.68
CA GLN A 49 -9.34 8.74 -9.85
C GLN A 49 -8.45 7.55 -9.44
N PRO A 50 -8.87 6.29 -9.66
CA PRO A 50 -8.04 5.13 -9.32
C PRO A 50 -6.80 5.06 -10.22
N VAL A 51 -5.65 4.80 -9.59
CA VAL A 51 -4.36 4.61 -10.27
C VAL A 51 -3.97 3.14 -10.28
N ARG A 52 -4.15 2.47 -9.15
CA ARG A 52 -3.92 1.02 -9.01
C ARG A 52 -4.99 0.46 -8.08
N THR A 53 -5.58 -0.67 -8.47
CA THR A 53 -6.65 -1.32 -7.72
C THR A 53 -6.31 -2.79 -7.51
N GLY A 54 -6.37 -3.23 -6.24
CA GLY A 54 -6.47 -4.62 -5.87
C GLY A 54 -7.94 -5.00 -5.68
N ARG A 55 -8.32 -6.20 -6.12
CA ARG A 55 -9.66 -6.76 -5.91
C ARG A 55 -9.54 -8.10 -5.22
N PHE A 56 -10.27 -8.25 -4.12
CA PHE A 56 -10.22 -9.44 -3.28
C PHE A 56 -11.63 -9.97 -3.10
N MET A 57 -11.79 -11.29 -3.21
CA MET A 57 -13.07 -11.94 -2.88
C MET A 57 -13.35 -11.71 -1.40
N ALA A 58 -14.45 -11.03 -1.06
CA ALA A 58 -14.76 -10.64 0.31
C ALA A 58 -14.80 -11.86 1.25
N ALA A 59 -15.32 -12.99 0.75
CA ALA A 59 -15.38 -14.25 1.48
C ALA A 59 -14.01 -14.84 1.87
N ARG A 60 -12.90 -14.36 1.27
CA ARG A 60 -11.54 -14.81 1.56
C ARG A 60 -10.69 -13.76 2.27
N VAL A 61 -11.20 -12.54 2.47
CA VAL A 61 -10.48 -11.51 3.21
C VAL A 61 -10.55 -11.84 4.70
N ILE A 62 -9.39 -12.05 5.30
CA ILE A 62 -9.23 -12.32 6.73
C ILE A 62 -9.17 -10.99 7.49
N ALA A 63 -8.42 -10.01 6.97
CA ALA A 63 -8.25 -8.71 7.60
C ALA A 63 -7.94 -7.61 6.57
N LEU A 64 -8.35 -6.40 6.91
CA LEU A 64 -7.92 -5.15 6.29
C LEU A 64 -7.29 -4.30 7.39
N VAL A 65 -6.02 -3.94 7.23
CA VAL A 65 -5.30 -3.13 8.20
C VAL A 65 -4.93 -1.81 7.54
N GLU A 66 -5.51 -0.73 8.04
CA GLU A 66 -5.20 0.62 7.58
C GLU A 66 -4.01 1.17 8.35
N HIS A 67 -3.03 1.70 7.62
CA HIS A 67 -1.89 2.40 8.16
C HIS A 67 -1.88 3.81 7.57
N PRO A 68 -2.56 4.77 8.22
CA PRO A 68 -2.53 6.16 7.78
C PRO A 68 -1.10 6.70 7.86
N ALA A 69 -0.74 7.59 6.94
CA ALA A 69 0.50 8.34 7.07
C ALA A 69 0.48 9.17 8.36
N GLU A 70 1.62 9.25 9.05
CA GLU A 70 1.79 10.16 10.17
C GLU A 70 1.71 11.59 9.62
N ASP A 71 0.60 12.27 9.86
CA ASP A 71 0.44 13.66 9.43
C ASP A 71 1.40 14.55 10.25
N GLY A 72 2.55 14.93 9.65
CA GLY A 72 3.26 16.14 10.04
C GLY A 72 4.61 16.02 10.76
N SER A 73 5.29 14.87 10.78
CA SER A 73 6.75 14.87 10.99
C SER A 73 7.46 14.79 9.64
N GLU A 74 8.08 15.89 9.23
CA GLU A 74 9.14 15.84 8.23
C GLU A 74 10.26 14.94 8.76
N GLU A 75 10.24 13.65 8.40
CA GLU A 75 11.47 12.85 8.45
C GLU A 75 11.96 12.47 7.04
N PRO A 76 13.24 12.75 6.74
CA PRO A 76 13.67 13.02 5.39
C PRO A 76 14.15 11.74 4.71
N ALA A 77 13.64 11.48 3.51
CA ALA A 77 14.36 10.82 2.41
C ALA A 77 15.26 9.62 2.78
N GLN A 78 14.84 8.74 3.69
CA GLN A 78 15.70 7.63 4.14
C GLN A 78 15.81 6.49 3.10
N ARG A 79 15.11 6.58 1.97
CA ARG A 79 15.22 5.63 0.86
C ARG A 79 16.21 6.02 -0.25
N ARG A 80 16.91 7.15 -0.14
CA ARG A 80 18.01 7.50 -1.07
C ARG A 80 19.41 7.07 -0.61
N ARG A 81 19.60 6.68 0.65
CA ARG A 81 20.94 6.28 1.17
C ARG A 81 21.32 4.83 0.90
N ARG A 82 20.38 3.92 0.59
CA ARG A 82 20.71 2.50 0.33
C ARG A 82 21.18 2.19 -1.09
N ARG A 83 21.24 3.17 -2.00
CA ARG A 83 21.70 2.93 -3.39
C ARG A 83 23.07 3.52 -3.72
N ARG A 84 23.75 4.12 -2.73
CA ARG A 84 25.08 4.74 -2.88
C ARG A 84 26.05 4.17 -1.84
N ALA A 85 26.13 2.85 -1.76
CA ALA A 85 27.14 2.19 -0.93
C ALA A 85 27.53 0.83 -1.51
N GLU A 86 27.65 0.70 -2.83
CA GLU A 86 28.20 -0.51 -3.45
C GLU A 86 29.07 -0.13 -4.66
N THR A 87 30.32 0.20 -4.39
CA THR A 87 31.42 -0.02 -5.33
C THR A 87 32.66 -0.33 -4.50
N PRO A 88 33.00 -1.60 -4.26
CA PRO A 88 34.33 -1.92 -3.78
C PRO A 88 35.27 -1.84 -5.00
N THR A 89 36.15 -0.83 -5.00
CA THR A 89 37.35 -0.84 -5.84
C THR A 89 38.32 -1.85 -5.21
N LEU A 90 38.51 -2.99 -5.86
CA LEU A 90 39.59 -3.93 -5.53
C LEU A 90 40.88 -3.45 -6.23
N LEU A 91 41.94 -3.29 -5.44
CA LEU A 91 43.35 -3.31 -5.87
C LEU A 91 43.89 -4.71 -5.59
#